data_AF-A0AAV1TR08-F1
#
_entry.id   AF-A0AAV1TR08-F1
#
_cell.length_a   1.000
_cell.length_b   1.000
_cell.length_c   1.000
_cell.angle_alpha   90.00
_cell.angle_beta   90.00
_cell.angle_gamma   90.00
#
_symmetry.space_group_name_H-M   'P 1'
#
loop_
_entity.id
_entity.type
_entity.pdbx_description
1 polymer ?
#
loop_
_entity_poly.entity_id
_entity_poly.type
_entity_poly.pdbx_seq_one_letter_code
_entity_poly.pdbx_strand_id
1 'polypeptide(L)'
;MTREAVVNTDQELWFFKLPKSLDASALANVTFKVGEENVVVKPGKLLAKVTAGEDNKKYVLQSEDRMLTDQLVNALPLASDRSRFVLGKPFSRCFSLVEDWFEAPSTVSEKKTTESETHKSKKVKHKK
;
A
#
# COMPACT_ATOMS: atom_id res chain seq x y z
N MET A 1 13.04 0.86 21.71
CA MET A 1 11.87 1.63 22.18
C MET A 1 11.35 1.02 23.47
N THR A 2 10.99 1.83 24.47
CA THR A 2 10.40 1.37 25.75
C THR A 2 9.03 2.03 25.95
N ARG A 3 8.22 1.53 26.89
CA ARG A 3 6.91 2.10 27.17
C ARG A 3 6.97 3.57 27.54
N GLU A 4 7.90 3.94 28.40
CA GLU A 4 8.07 5.30 28.92
C GLU A 4 8.38 6.27 27.77
N ALA A 5 9.22 5.84 26.82
CA ALA A 5 9.54 6.63 25.64
C ALA A 5 8.32 6.89 24.76
N VAL A 6 7.41 5.91 24.60
CA VAL A 6 6.20 6.06 23.77
C VAL A 6 5.09 6.82 24.52
N VAL A 7 5.02 6.69 25.84
CA VAL A 7 3.95 7.33 26.63
C VAL A 7 4.21 8.81 26.87
N ASN A 8 5.48 9.20 27.05
CA ASN A 8 5.85 10.55 27.46
C ASN A 8 6.16 11.51 26.30
N THR A 9 5.94 11.07 25.06
CA THR A 9 6.19 11.87 23.85
C THR A 9 4.90 12.15 23.10
N ASP A 10 4.84 13.31 22.45
CA ASP A 10 3.78 13.70 21.52
C ASP A 10 4.02 13.06 20.13
N GLN A 11 4.14 11.73 20.11
CA GLN A 11 4.39 10.95 18.89
C GLN A 11 3.15 10.11 18.54
N GLU A 12 2.83 10.03 17.24
CA GLU A 12 1.86 9.05 16.74
C GLU A 12 2.49 7.66 16.67
N LEU A 13 1.70 6.63 17.00
CA LEU A 13 2.10 5.24 16.83
C LEU A 13 1.37 4.62 15.66
N TRP A 14 2.10 4.20 14.63
CA TRP A 14 1.51 3.64 13.42
C TRP A 14 1.73 2.13 13.33
N PHE A 15 0.72 1.43 12.81
CA PHE A 15 0.78 0.01 12.51
C PHE A 15 0.68 -0.21 11.00
N PHE A 16 1.58 -1.01 10.45
CA PHE A 16 1.57 -1.37 9.04
C PHE A 16 1.40 -2.88 8.90
N LYS A 17 0.35 -3.30 8.18
CA LYS A 17 0.15 -4.68 7.73
C LYS A 17 0.75 -4.82 6.34
N LEU A 18 1.70 -5.75 6.19
CA LEU A 18 2.33 -6.06 4.92
C LEU A 18 2.06 -7.51 4.52
N PRO A 19 2.04 -7.83 3.22
CA PRO A 19 2.05 -9.21 2.73
C PRO A 19 3.29 -9.95 3.24
N LYS A 20 3.15 -11.22 3.63
CA LYS A 20 4.26 -12.05 4.14
C LYS A 20 5.40 -12.23 3.14
N SER A 21 5.11 -12.10 1.84
CA SER A 21 6.08 -12.20 0.76
C SER A 21 6.93 -10.94 0.57
N LEU A 22 6.58 -9.84 1.24
CA LEU A 22 7.32 -8.59 1.17
C LEU A 22 8.00 -8.29 2.51
N ASP A 23 9.19 -7.70 2.42
CA ASP A 23 9.84 -7.09 3.57
C ASP A 23 9.36 -5.64 3.77
N ALA A 24 9.70 -5.07 4.92
CA ALA A 24 9.34 -3.70 5.26
C ALA A 24 10.06 -2.64 4.39
N SER A 25 11.14 -3.01 3.69
CA SER A 25 11.85 -2.09 2.78
C SER A 25 11.01 -1.73 1.56
N ALA A 26 9.95 -2.50 1.26
CA ALA A 26 8.92 -2.14 0.27
C ALA A 26 8.28 -0.76 0.52
N LEU A 27 8.32 -0.25 1.76
CA LEU A 27 7.80 1.08 2.11
C LEU A 27 8.88 2.18 2.10
N ALA A 28 10.12 1.86 1.71
CA ALA A 28 11.18 2.85 1.62
C ALA A 28 10.82 3.95 0.61
N ASN A 29 11.05 5.21 1.00
CA ASN A 29 10.76 6.40 0.19
C ASN A 29 9.28 6.58 -0.21
N VAL A 30 8.35 5.79 0.36
CA VAL A 30 6.92 6.00 0.13
C VAL A 30 6.46 7.23 0.91
N THR A 31 5.95 8.23 0.19
CA THR A 31 5.40 9.46 0.78
C THR A 31 3.91 9.53 0.54
N PHE A 32 3.12 9.75 1.59
CA PHE A 32 1.68 9.90 1.50
C PHE A 32 1.18 10.96 2.48
N LYS A 33 0.05 11.59 2.13
CA LYS A 33 -0.58 12.59 2.98
C LYS A 33 -1.52 11.92 3.96
N VAL A 34 -1.21 12.11 5.23
CA VAL A 34 -2.07 11.73 6.33
C VAL A 34 -3.03 12.91 6.56
N GLY A 35 -4.34 12.67 6.43
CA GLY A 35 -5.34 13.73 6.59
C GLY A 35 -5.34 14.32 8.00
N GLU A 36 -5.68 15.61 8.12
CA GLU A 36 -5.87 16.31 9.40
C GLU A 36 -6.91 15.59 10.28
N GLU A 37 -6.74 15.72 11.60
CA GLU A 37 -7.41 14.97 12.68
C GLU A 37 -8.95 14.96 12.64
N ASN A 38 -9.58 15.82 11.82
CA ASN A 38 -11.03 15.96 11.73
C ASN A 38 -11.67 15.36 10.46
N VAL A 39 -10.88 14.73 9.59
CA VAL A 39 -11.44 13.99 8.44
C VAL A 39 -11.52 12.53 8.80
N VAL A 40 -12.75 12.02 8.96
CA VAL A 40 -13.00 10.57 9.12
C VAL A 40 -12.31 9.84 7.97
N VAL A 41 -11.18 9.21 8.28
CA VAL A 41 -10.44 8.42 7.30
C VAL A 41 -11.28 7.18 7.03
N LYS A 42 -11.90 7.14 5.86
CA LYS A 42 -12.69 5.97 5.43
C LYS A 42 -11.76 4.76 5.33
N PRO A 43 -12.15 3.60 5.89
CA PRO A 43 -11.43 2.36 5.64
C PRO A 43 -11.26 2.12 4.13
N GLY A 44 -10.11 1.60 3.72
CA GLY A 44 -9.79 1.35 2.32
C GLY A 44 -9.47 2.59 1.48
N LYS A 45 -9.33 3.78 2.09
CA LYS A 45 -8.86 4.96 1.37
C LYS A 45 -7.43 4.72 0.86
N LEU A 46 -7.25 4.78 -0.45
CA LEU A 46 -5.94 4.77 -1.11
C LEU A 46 -5.09 5.96 -0.65
N LEU A 47 -3.90 5.69 -0.15
CA LEU A 47 -2.92 6.67 0.33
C LEU A 47 -1.73 6.81 -0.61
N ALA A 48 -1.23 5.68 -1.12
CA ALA A 48 -0.14 5.64 -2.09
C ALA A 48 -0.21 4.37 -2.95
N LYS A 49 0.34 4.47 -4.16
CA LYS A 49 0.69 3.30 -4.98
C LYS A 49 2.16 2.96 -4.72
N VAL A 50 2.46 1.67 -4.58
CA VAL A 50 3.79 1.15 -4.26
C VAL A 50 4.12 0.06 -5.28
N THR A 51 5.34 0.07 -5.80
CA THR A 51 5.86 -1.04 -6.62
C THR A 51 6.95 -1.73 -5.81
N ALA A 52 6.80 -3.02 -5.55
CA ALA A 52 7.69 -3.76 -4.64
C ALA A 52 7.80 -5.24 -5.01
N GLY A 53 8.81 -5.91 -4.45
CA GLY A 53 9.12 -7.31 -4.73
C GLY A 53 10.04 -7.49 -5.94
N GLU A 54 10.60 -8.69 -6.09
CA GLU A 54 11.51 -9.04 -7.19
C GLU A 54 10.83 -8.94 -8.57
N ASP A 55 9.52 -9.18 -8.60
CA ASP A 55 8.68 -9.13 -9.80
C ASP A 55 8.07 -7.74 -10.07
N ASN A 56 8.43 -6.72 -9.28
CA ASN A 56 7.90 -5.36 -9.38
C ASN A 56 6.36 -5.33 -9.41
N LYS A 57 5.73 -6.14 -8.56
CA LYS A 57 4.27 -6.13 -8.39
C LYS A 57 3.79 -4.77 -7.89
N LYS A 58 2.55 -4.46 -8.28
CA LYS A 58 1.85 -3.23 -7.87
C LYS A 58 1.05 -3.49 -6.62
N TYR A 59 1.18 -2.57 -5.68
CA TYR A 59 0.51 -2.57 -4.39
C TYR A 59 -0.11 -1.21 -4.13
N VAL A 60 -1.10 -1.21 -3.25
CA VAL A 60 -1.79 -0.04 -2.74
C VAL A 60 -1.61 0.01 -1.23
N LEU A 61 -1.09 1.13 -0.74
CA LEU A 61 -1.13 1.45 0.69
C LEU A 61 -2.47 2.13 0.98
N GLN A 62 -3.24 1.57 1.90
CA GLN A 62 -4.56 2.06 2.28
C GLN A 62 -4.72 2.16 3.79
N SER A 63 -5.63 3.01 4.25
CA SER A 63 -6.01 3.11 5.67
C SER A 63 -6.93 1.98 6.10
N GLU A 64 -6.76 1.49 7.33
CA GLU A 64 -7.61 0.46 7.94
C GLU A 64 -8.75 1.06 8.78
N ASP A 65 -9.75 0.23 9.08
CA ASP A 65 -10.85 0.60 9.97
C ASP A 65 -10.38 0.69 11.42
N ARG A 66 -10.65 1.84 12.04
CA ARG A 66 -10.31 2.14 13.41
C ARG A 66 -11.00 1.18 14.39
N MET A 67 -12.24 0.77 14.12
CA MET A 67 -13.00 -0.13 15.02
C MET A 67 -12.36 -1.51 15.17
N LEU A 68 -11.70 -2.01 14.12
CA LEU A 68 -10.98 -3.29 14.16
C LEU A 68 -9.60 -3.13 14.81
N THR A 69 -8.99 -1.96 14.66
CA THR A 69 -7.62 -1.73 15.11
C THR A 69 -7.52 -1.24 16.55
N ASP A 70 -8.60 -0.69 17.12
CA ASP A 70 -8.68 -0.33 18.54
C ASP A 70 -8.56 -1.56 19.46
N GLN A 71 -8.74 -2.76 18.93
CA GLN A 71 -8.50 -4.03 19.63
C GLN A 71 -7.01 -4.42 19.67
N LEU A 72 -6.16 -3.80 18.85
CA LEU A 72 -4.73 -4.09 18.79
C LEU A 72 -4.01 -3.31 19.88
N VAL A 73 -3.53 -4.03 20.89
CA VAL A 73 -2.72 -3.44 21.97
C VAL A 73 -1.25 -3.75 21.71
N ASN A 74 -0.41 -2.72 21.75
CA ASN A 74 1.03 -2.93 21.70
C ASN A 74 1.55 -3.45 23.06
N ALA A 75 2.66 -4.16 23.02
CA ALA A 75 3.41 -4.55 24.20
C ALA A 75 4.82 -3.99 24.07
N LEU A 76 5.24 -3.19 25.05
CA LEU A 76 6.53 -2.51 25.03
C LEU A 76 7.36 -2.94 26.24
N PRO A 77 8.69 -3.07 26.09
CA PRO A 77 9.56 -3.38 27.23
C PRO A 77 9.61 -2.19 28.19
N LEU A 78 9.81 -2.49 29.48
CA LEU A 78 10.09 -1.47 30.49
C LEU A 78 11.52 -0.93 30.32
N ALA A 79 11.74 0.34 30.66
CA ALA A 79 13.08 0.90 30.68
C ALA A 79 13.98 0.28 31.76
N SER A 80 13.40 -0.08 32.91
CA SER A 80 14.12 -0.69 34.03
C SER A 80 14.45 -2.17 33.84
N ASP A 81 13.66 -2.88 33.03
CA ASP A 81 13.85 -4.30 32.74
C ASP A 81 13.30 -4.63 31.36
N ARG A 82 14.22 -4.85 30.41
CA ARG A 82 13.88 -5.09 29.00
C ARG A 82 13.37 -6.50 28.71
N SER A 83 13.38 -7.40 29.68
CA SER A 83 12.76 -8.73 29.57
C SER A 83 11.27 -8.71 29.90
N ARG A 84 10.79 -7.65 30.56
CA ARG A 84 9.40 -7.50 30.98
C ARG A 84 8.65 -6.59 30.03
N PHE A 85 7.53 -7.08 29.53
CA PHE A 85 6.65 -6.35 28.62
C PHE A 85 5.37 -5.94 29.32
N VAL A 86 4.90 -4.75 28.97
CA VAL A 86 3.68 -4.16 29.49
C VAL A 86 2.87 -3.59 28.34
N LEU A 87 1.55 -3.58 28.49
CA LEU A 87 0.66 -3.00 27.50
C LEU A 87 0.91 -1.48 27.42
N GLY A 88 1.10 -0.98 26.21
CA GLY A 88 1.28 0.44 25.94
C GLY A 88 0.00 1.10 25.43
N LYS A 89 0.16 2.15 24.62
CA LYS A 89 -0.95 2.92 24.03
C LYS A 89 -1.49 2.25 22.76
N PRO A 90 -2.78 2.41 22.43
CA PRO A 90 -3.32 2.02 21.12
C PRO A 90 -2.56 2.66 19.96
N PHE A 91 -2.61 2.04 18.79
CA PHE A 91 -2.08 2.63 17.57
C PHE A 91 -2.92 3.84 17.14
N SER A 92 -2.28 4.95 16.86
CA SER A 92 -2.90 6.17 16.34
C SER A 92 -3.49 5.94 14.93
N ARG A 93 -2.77 5.19 14.09
CA ARG A 93 -3.15 4.90 12.70
C ARG A 93 -2.75 3.50 12.31
N CYS A 94 -3.56 2.89 11.46
CA CYS A 94 -3.30 1.57 10.90
C CYS A 94 -3.42 1.62 9.38
N PHE A 95 -2.49 0.94 8.73
CA PHE A 95 -2.39 0.88 7.29
C PHE A 95 -2.20 -0.56 6.82
N SER A 96 -2.66 -0.84 5.62
CA SER A 96 -2.42 -2.11 4.94
C SER A 96 -1.83 -1.86 3.57
N LEU A 97 -0.79 -2.62 3.25
CA LEU A 97 -0.28 -2.74 1.89
C LEU A 97 -0.94 -3.96 1.25
N VAL A 98 -1.73 -3.75 0.19
CA VAL A 98 -2.49 -4.81 -0.50
C VAL A 98 -2.12 -4.84 -1.98
N GLU A 99 -2.20 -6.00 -2.62
CA GLU A 99 -1.94 -6.11 -4.07
C GLU A 99 -2.97 -5.30 -4.86
N ASP A 100 -2.50 -4.59 -5.90
CA ASP A 100 -3.35 -3.81 -6.80
C ASP A 100 -3.84 -4.71 -7.94
N TRP A 101 -4.99 -5.35 -7.74
CA TRP A 101 -5.59 -6.29 -8.70
C TRP A 101 -6.25 -5.60 -9.91
N PHE A 102 -6.35 -4.26 -9.94
CA PHE A 102 -7.07 -3.54 -10.99
C PHE A 102 -6.24 -3.22 -12.24
N GLU A 103 -4.93 -3.48 -12.24
CA GLU A 103 -4.07 -3.37 -13.43
C GLU A 103 -3.53 -4.75 -13.85
N ALA A 104 -4.43 -5.69 -14.15
CA ALA A 104 -4.07 -6.84 -14.97
C ALA A 104 -3.71 -6.34 -16.38
N PRO A 105 -2.53 -6.69 -16.94
CA PRO A 105 -2.17 -6.26 -18.28
C PRO A 105 -3.12 -6.87 -19.30
N SER A 106 -3.64 -6.02 -20.18
CA SER A 106 -4.27 -6.42 -21.44
C SER A 106 -3.34 -7.36 -22.19
N THR A 107 -3.76 -8.62 -22.26
CA THR A 107 -3.44 -9.66 -23.24
C THR A 107 -2.53 -9.28 -24.43
N VAL A 108 -1.46 -10.08 -24.55
CA VAL A 108 -0.83 -10.61 -25.77
C VAL A 108 -0.06 -9.61 -26.65
N SER A 109 1.26 -9.73 -26.64
CA SER A 109 2.09 -9.43 -27.81
C SER A 109 2.73 -10.73 -28.29
N GLU A 110 2.05 -11.39 -29.23
CA GLU A 110 2.64 -12.43 -30.05
C GLU A 110 3.76 -11.83 -30.90
N LYS A 111 4.98 -12.29 -30.68
CA LYS A 111 6.04 -12.23 -31.67
C LYS A 111 5.83 -13.35 -32.70
N LYS A 112 5.55 -12.98 -33.95
CA LYS A 112 5.91 -13.61 -35.25
C LYS A 112 4.99 -13.00 -36.32
N THR A 113 5.34 -12.73 -37.58
CA THR A 113 6.55 -12.68 -38.40
C THR A 113 6.12 -11.93 -39.66
N THR A 114 7.04 -11.19 -40.25
CA THR A 114 6.98 -10.55 -41.57
C THR A 114 6.34 -11.43 -42.65
N GLU A 115 5.41 -10.88 -43.43
CA GLU A 115 5.45 -11.01 -44.89
C GLU A 115 4.58 -9.95 -45.58
N SER A 116 5.20 -9.32 -46.56
CA SER A 116 4.64 -8.38 -47.52
C SER A 116 3.70 -9.08 -48.49
N GLU A 117 2.57 -8.47 -48.85
CA GLU A 117 2.15 -8.45 -50.25
C GLU A 117 1.10 -7.36 -50.56
N THR A 118 1.51 -6.53 -51.50
CA THR A 118 0.80 -5.53 -52.30
C THR A 118 -0.53 -6.04 -52.88
N HIS A 119 -1.63 -5.27 -52.82
CA HIS A 119 -2.58 -5.19 -53.94
C HIS A 119 -3.38 -3.87 -53.96
N LYS A 120 -3.44 -3.28 -55.15
CA LYS A 120 -4.00 -1.98 -55.55
C LYS A 120 -5.54 -1.94 -55.62
N SER A 121 -6.05 -0.70 -55.65
CA SER A 121 -7.28 -0.20 -56.31
C SER A 121 -8.61 -0.46 -55.59
N LYS A 122 -9.60 0.44 -55.50
CA LYS A 122 -10.10 1.44 -56.47
C LYS A 122 -10.99 2.50 -55.75
N LYS A 123 -10.97 3.74 -56.27
CA LYS A 123 -11.94 4.83 -56.05
C LYS A 123 -13.40 4.36 -56.23
N VAL A 124 -14.34 4.88 -55.43
CA VAL A 124 -15.63 5.44 -55.90
C VAL A 124 -16.11 6.55 -54.96
N LYS A 125 -16.19 7.79 -55.48
CA LYS A 125 -17.06 8.87 -54.98
C LYS A 125 -18.51 8.49 -55.25
N HIS A 126 -19.45 8.74 -54.34
CA HIS A 126 -20.79 9.18 -54.75
C HIS A 126 -21.42 10.11 -53.72
N LYS A 127 -21.93 11.21 -54.26
CA LYS A 127 -22.68 12.30 -53.64
C LYS A 127 -24.16 12.02 -53.88
N LYS A 128 -25.00 12.23 -52.88
CA LYS A 128 -26.32 12.82 -53.10
C LYS A 128 -26.72 13.59 -51.86
#